data_AF-Q881L0-F1
#
_entry.id   AF-Q881L0-F1
#
_cell.length_a   1.000
_cell.length_b   1.000
_cell.length_c   1.000
_cell.angle_alpha   90.00
_cell.angle_beta   90.00
_cell.angle_gamma   90.00
#
_symmetry.space_group_name_H-M   'P 1'
#
loop_
_entity.id
_entity.type
_entity.pdbx_description
1 polymer ?
#
loop_
_entity_poly.entity_id
_entity_poly.type
_entity_poly.pdbx_seq_one_letter_code
_entity_poly.pdbx_strand_id
1 'polypeptide(L)'
;MNIRALIASSALLLMAGCATQPGSCDSNNVEASLITKMNCDHSGGYSDQVRQREQALTAARAENASFRDVYDALQAQQQSTSKSLAEQQKQQAALDGSMSKLLSQLKARHANKAQAQQQIADLEKQMAAKKQVTASTDPAVIEARKQELKALQQKVSRLQLSLGYE
;
A
#
# COMPACT_ATOMS: atom_id res chain seq x y z
N MET A 1 2.91 -14.85 71.58
CA MET A 1 3.56 -14.83 70.25
C MET A 1 2.71 -13.97 69.33
N ASN A 2 3.30 -12.95 68.71
CA ASN A 2 2.65 -11.66 68.46
C ASN A 2 1.85 -11.59 67.15
N ILE A 3 0.53 -11.41 67.26
CA ILE A 3 -0.44 -11.21 66.16
C ILE A 3 -0.21 -9.91 65.36
N ARG A 4 0.74 -9.06 65.80
CA ARG A 4 1.10 -7.79 65.15
C ARG A 4 1.94 -7.93 63.87
N ALA A 5 2.53 -9.11 63.61
CA ALA A 5 3.42 -9.29 62.46
C ALA A 5 2.70 -9.63 61.14
N LEU A 6 1.40 -9.94 61.17
CA LEU A 6 0.65 -10.35 59.97
C LEU A 6 -0.01 -9.19 59.20
N ILE A 7 -0.06 -7.98 59.76
CA ILE A 7 -0.70 -6.82 59.12
C ILE A 7 0.32 -6.00 58.29
N ALA A 8 1.61 -6.17 58.53
CA ALA A 8 2.66 -5.37 57.86
C ALA A 8 3.00 -5.86 56.43
N SER A 9 2.56 -7.05 56.01
CA SER A 9 2.97 -7.67 54.74
C SER A 9 1.99 -7.46 53.58
N SER A 10 0.84 -6.82 53.81
CA SER A 10 -0.23 -6.70 52.81
C SER A 10 -0.19 -5.41 51.97
N ALA A 11 0.75 -4.49 52.23
CA ALA A 11 0.81 -3.19 51.57
C ALA A 11 1.62 -3.14 50.25
N LEU A 12 2.21 -4.27 49.81
CA LEU A 12 3.12 -4.31 48.65
C LEU A 12 2.49 -4.79 47.33
N LEU A 13 1.16 -4.95 47.26
CA LEU A 13 0.47 -5.52 46.08
C LEU A 13 -0.33 -4.52 45.22
N LEU A 14 -0.21 -3.20 45.43
CA LEU A 14 -0.99 -2.20 44.69
C LEU A 14 -0.23 -1.36 43.68
N MET A 15 0.97 -1.77 43.27
CA MET A 15 1.68 -1.16 42.13
C MET A 15 1.80 -2.15 40.96
N ALA A 16 0.71 -2.85 40.65
CA ALA A 16 0.51 -3.36 39.30
C ALA A 16 0.12 -2.15 38.43
N GLY A 17 1.12 -1.47 37.86
CA GLY A 17 0.89 -0.49 36.81
C GLY A 17 0.05 -1.16 35.72
N CYS A 18 -1.19 -0.70 35.54
CA CYS A 18 -2.02 -1.13 34.43
C CYS A 18 -1.32 -0.70 33.14
N ALA A 19 -0.55 -1.61 32.54
CA ALA A 19 -0.18 -1.51 31.14
C ALA A 19 -1.49 -1.51 30.35
N THR A 20 -1.89 -0.32 29.90
CA THR A 20 -3.08 -0.11 29.10
C THR A 20 -3.04 -1.06 27.90
N GLN A 21 -4.09 -1.87 27.76
CA GLN A 21 -4.26 -2.81 26.66
C GLN A 21 -4.02 -2.09 25.32
N PRO A 22 -3.17 -2.60 24.41
CA PRO A 22 -2.99 -2.01 23.09
C PRO A 22 -4.35 -1.92 22.38
N GLY A 23 -4.73 -0.72 21.94
CA GLY A 23 -6.03 -0.43 21.32
C GLY A 23 -7.08 0.25 22.21
N SER A 24 -6.79 0.49 23.49
CA SER A 24 -7.71 1.21 24.40
C SER A 24 -7.75 2.74 24.20
N CYS A 25 -6.81 3.30 23.45
CA CYS A 25 -6.71 4.72 23.12
C CYS A 25 -7.24 4.99 21.71
N ASP A 26 -8.56 4.93 21.55
CA ASP A 26 -9.21 5.31 20.30
C ASP A 26 -9.86 6.69 20.43
N SER A 27 -9.41 7.64 19.60
CA SER A 27 -9.93 9.02 19.60
C SER A 27 -11.42 9.10 19.23
N ASN A 28 -11.99 8.06 18.61
CA ASN A 28 -13.40 7.97 18.26
C ASN A 28 -14.28 7.34 19.35
N ASN A 29 -13.69 6.79 20.41
CA ASN A 29 -14.44 6.19 21.51
C ASN A 29 -14.88 7.26 22.52
N VAL A 30 -16.09 7.78 22.29
CA VAL A 30 -16.71 8.82 23.14
C VAL A 30 -17.04 8.33 24.56
N GLU A 31 -17.13 7.01 24.75
CA GLU A 31 -17.46 6.35 26.04
C GLU A 31 -16.22 5.97 26.87
N ALA A 32 -15.00 6.31 26.41
CA ALA A 32 -13.79 6.02 27.17
C ALA A 32 -13.81 6.74 28.54
N SER A 33 -13.62 5.98 29.62
CA SER A 33 -13.53 6.51 30.99
C SER A 33 -12.49 7.63 31.10
N LEU A 34 -12.77 8.66 31.91
CA LEU A 34 -11.87 9.80 32.16
C LEU A 34 -10.44 9.39 32.53
N ILE A 35 -10.28 8.26 33.24
CA ILE A 35 -8.97 7.72 33.62
C ILE A 35 -8.23 7.15 32.40
N THR A 36 -8.93 6.48 31.48
CA THR A 36 -8.35 5.98 30.22
C THR A 36 -7.90 7.14 29.34
N LYS A 37 -8.70 8.20 29.25
CA LYS A 37 -8.37 9.40 28.46
C LYS A 37 -7.12 10.11 28.97
N MET A 38 -6.98 10.28 30.29
CA MET A 38 -5.75 10.86 30.89
C MET A 38 -4.53 9.96 30.68
N ASN A 39 -4.67 8.64 30.81
CA ASN A 39 -3.55 7.73 30.64
C ASN A 39 -3.09 7.67 29.16
N CYS A 40 -4.03 7.74 28.20
CA CYS A 40 -3.72 7.80 26.78
C CYS A 40 -3.09 9.12 26.31
N ASP A 41 -3.37 10.22 27.01
CA ASP A 41 -2.75 11.53 26.76
C ASP A 41 -1.32 11.57 27.34
N HIS A 42 -1.12 11.10 28.58
CA HIS A 42 0.20 11.06 29.21
C HIS A 42 1.12 9.96 28.64
N SER A 43 0.58 8.82 28.19
CA SER A 43 1.35 7.74 27.57
C SER A 43 1.68 8.00 26.09
N GLY A 44 1.09 9.04 25.47
CA GLY A 44 1.30 9.36 24.06
C GLY A 44 0.52 8.49 23.08
N GLY A 45 -0.36 7.60 23.55
CA GLY A 45 -1.13 6.66 22.72
C GLY A 45 -2.00 7.34 21.64
N TYR A 46 -2.57 8.52 21.92
CA TYR A 46 -3.29 9.30 20.90
C TYR A 46 -2.35 9.84 19.82
N SER A 47 -1.17 10.32 20.20
CA SER A 47 -0.15 10.80 19.24
C SER A 47 0.38 9.67 18.37
N ASP A 48 0.46 8.45 18.89
CA ASP A 48 0.82 7.25 18.14
C ASP A 48 -0.28 6.86 17.16
N GLN A 49 -1.56 6.93 17.55
CA GLN A 49 -2.70 6.69 16.66
C GLN A 49 -2.71 7.70 15.50
N VAL A 50 -2.48 8.99 15.78
CA VAL A 50 -2.41 10.04 14.75
C VAL A 50 -1.24 9.79 13.81
N ARG A 51 -0.04 9.51 14.35
CA ARG A 51 1.16 9.23 13.55
C ARG A 51 0.96 8.02 12.63
N GLN A 52 0.34 6.96 13.12
CA GLN A 52 0.01 5.77 12.32
C GLN A 52 -0.96 6.10 11.18
N ARG A 53 -2.00 6.91 11.44
CA ARG A 53 -2.96 7.33 10.40
C ARG A 53 -2.30 8.23 9.36
N GLU A 54 -1.44 9.16 9.76
CA GLU A 54 -0.68 10.02 8.85
C GLU A 54 0.28 9.24 7.96
N GLN A 55 0.97 8.24 8.52
CA GLN A 55 1.83 7.33 7.78
C GLN A 55 1.01 6.51 6.77
N ALA A 56 -0.13 5.95 7.19
CA ALA A 56 -1.03 5.21 6.30
C ALA A 56 -1.57 6.09 5.17
N LEU A 57 -1.94 7.34 5.46
CA LEU A 57 -2.41 8.31 4.45
C LEU A 57 -1.29 8.66 3.45
N THR A 58 -0.07 8.89 3.94
CA THR A 58 1.09 9.20 3.09
C THR A 58 1.41 8.02 2.18
N ALA A 59 1.40 6.79 2.71
CA ALA A 59 1.60 5.58 1.93
C ALA A 59 0.50 5.39 0.86
N ALA A 60 -0.77 5.60 1.21
CA ALA A 60 -1.88 5.51 0.27
C ALA A 60 -1.78 6.56 -0.85
N ARG A 61 -1.38 7.80 -0.54
CA ARG A 61 -1.14 8.85 -1.54
C ARG A 61 0.01 8.49 -2.48
N ALA A 62 1.12 7.98 -1.94
CA ALA A 62 2.27 7.56 -2.73
C ALA A 62 1.92 6.41 -3.69
N GLU A 63 1.09 5.47 -3.25
CA GLU A 63 0.59 4.38 -4.09
C GLU A 63 -0.41 4.90 -5.15
N ASN A 64 -1.34 5.78 -4.79
CA ASN A 64 -2.25 6.36 -5.77
C ASN A 64 -1.49 7.14 -6.85
N ALA A 65 -0.45 7.87 -6.47
CA ALA A 65 0.43 8.55 -7.41
C ALA A 65 1.12 7.57 -8.38
N SER A 66 1.60 6.42 -7.91
CA SER A 66 2.23 5.43 -8.81
C SER A 66 1.23 4.75 -9.74
N PHE A 67 -0.01 4.54 -9.32
CA PHE A 67 -1.07 4.12 -10.23
C PHE A 67 -1.30 5.15 -11.34
N ARG A 68 -1.36 6.45 -10.98
CA ARG A 68 -1.48 7.55 -11.96
C ARG A 68 -0.30 7.60 -12.93
N ASP A 69 0.93 7.49 -12.42
CA ASP A 69 2.15 7.41 -13.25
C ASP A 69 2.04 6.29 -14.30
N VAL A 70 1.54 5.11 -13.90
CA VAL A 70 1.33 3.98 -14.80
C VAL A 70 0.24 4.25 -15.84
N TYR A 71 -0.87 4.86 -15.45
CA TYR A 71 -1.94 5.23 -16.39
C TYR A 71 -1.46 6.25 -17.43
N ASP A 72 -0.72 7.26 -17.00
CA ASP A 72 -0.17 8.28 -17.88
C ASP A 72 0.86 7.67 -18.85
N ALA A 73 1.72 6.76 -18.36
CA ALA A 73 2.68 6.05 -19.19
C ALA A 73 2.00 5.11 -20.21
N LEU A 74 0.91 4.43 -19.82
CA LEU A 74 0.11 3.60 -20.73
C LEU A 74 -0.52 4.44 -21.84
N GLN A 75 -1.09 5.60 -21.49
CA GLN A 75 -1.68 6.51 -22.46
C GLN A 75 -0.63 7.06 -23.42
N ALA A 76 0.53 7.48 -22.91
CA ALA A 76 1.65 7.95 -23.73
C ALA A 76 2.15 6.86 -24.68
N GLN A 77 2.24 5.61 -24.22
CA GLN A 77 2.65 4.47 -25.04
C GLN A 77 1.62 4.13 -26.13
N GLN A 78 0.32 4.29 -25.84
CA GLN A 78 -0.74 4.10 -26.83
C GLN A 78 -0.71 5.17 -27.93
N GLN A 79 -0.33 6.41 -27.57
CA GLN A 79 -0.15 7.50 -28.53
C GLN A 79 1.16 7.37 -29.31
N SER A 80 2.20 6.79 -28.71
CA SER A 80 3.51 6.61 -29.33
C SER A 80 3.56 5.45 -30.34
N THR A 81 2.55 4.56 -30.35
CA THR A 81 2.54 3.36 -31.22
C THR A 81 2.55 3.68 -32.72
N SER A 82 2.24 4.93 -33.10
CA SER A 82 2.33 5.44 -34.49
C SER A 82 3.56 6.32 -34.76
N LYS A 83 4.39 6.57 -33.73
CA LYS A 83 5.59 7.42 -33.79
C LYS A 83 6.83 6.60 -34.16
N SER A 84 7.99 7.26 -34.25
CA SER A 84 9.28 6.63 -34.55
C SER A 84 9.66 5.55 -33.52
N LEU A 85 10.49 4.58 -33.95
CA LEU A 85 11.01 3.51 -33.08
C LEU A 85 11.70 4.07 -31.83
N ALA A 86 12.48 5.15 -31.96
CA ALA A 86 13.16 5.78 -30.82
C ALA A 86 12.17 6.33 -29.78
N GLU A 87 11.07 6.94 -30.23
CA GLU A 87 10.02 7.43 -29.33
C GLU A 87 9.25 6.25 -28.69
N GLN A 88 8.95 5.20 -29.46
CA GLN A 88 8.34 3.98 -28.92
C GLN A 88 9.19 3.30 -27.86
N GLN A 89 10.51 3.22 -28.06
CA GLN A 89 11.45 2.66 -27.09
C GLN A 89 11.50 3.50 -25.81
N LYS A 90 11.56 4.83 -25.94
CA LYS A 90 11.55 5.75 -24.81
C LYS A 90 10.28 5.60 -23.98
N GLN A 91 9.11 5.56 -24.63
CA GLN A 91 7.83 5.44 -23.95
C GLN A 91 7.61 4.05 -23.35
N GLN A 92 8.12 2.98 -23.99
CA GLN A 92 8.17 1.65 -23.38
C GLN A 92 9.03 1.63 -22.12
N ALA A 93 10.21 2.24 -22.15
CA ALA A 93 11.10 2.29 -20.97
C ALA A 93 10.45 3.05 -19.81
N ALA A 94 9.73 4.14 -20.10
CA ALA A 94 8.96 4.89 -19.10
C ALA A 94 7.82 4.05 -18.49
N LEU A 95 7.09 3.31 -19.32
CA LEU A 95 6.05 2.37 -18.87
C LEU A 95 6.63 1.25 -18.00
N ASP A 96 7.71 0.62 -18.44
CA ASP A 96 8.40 -0.44 -17.70
C ASP A 96 8.86 0.05 -16.32
N GLY A 97 9.45 1.25 -16.26
CA GLY A 97 9.90 1.86 -15.01
C GLY A 97 8.73 2.17 -14.06
N SER A 98 7.66 2.78 -14.58
CA SER A 98 6.47 3.14 -13.79
C SER A 98 5.78 1.90 -13.21
N MET A 99 5.65 0.85 -14.02
CA MET A 99 5.01 -0.39 -13.59
C MET A 99 5.88 -1.18 -12.60
N SER A 100 7.21 -1.22 -12.81
CA SER A 100 8.13 -1.85 -11.86
C SER A 100 8.08 -1.16 -10.49
N LYS A 101 8.04 0.17 -10.47
CA LYS A 101 7.85 0.97 -9.24
C LYS A 101 6.53 0.63 -8.54
N LEU A 102 5.42 0.63 -9.28
CA LEU A 102 4.11 0.27 -8.74
C LEU A 102 4.11 -1.15 -8.15
N LEU A 103 4.59 -2.14 -8.90
CA LEU A 103 4.60 -3.54 -8.47
C LEU A 103 5.48 -3.76 -7.24
N SER A 104 6.63 -3.07 -7.15
CA SER A 104 7.48 -3.10 -5.97
C SER A 104 6.78 -2.52 -4.73
N GLN A 105 6.11 -1.37 -4.87
CA GLN A 105 5.35 -0.75 -3.79
C GLN A 105 4.19 -1.64 -3.31
N LEU A 106 3.43 -2.21 -4.25
CA LEU A 106 2.34 -3.13 -3.94
C LEU A 106 2.84 -4.40 -3.26
N LYS A 107 3.98 -4.95 -3.71
CA LYS A 107 4.60 -6.15 -3.12
C LYS A 107 5.05 -5.91 -1.69
N ALA A 108 5.64 -4.74 -1.40
CA ALA A 108 6.02 -4.36 -0.06
C ALA A 108 4.80 -4.18 0.85
N ARG A 109 3.77 -3.47 0.38
CA ARG A 109 2.56 -3.17 1.17
C ARG A 109 1.70 -4.41 1.43
N HIS A 110 1.64 -5.33 0.48
CA HIS A 110 0.82 -6.54 0.54
C HIS A 110 1.64 -7.81 0.74
N ALA A 111 2.82 -7.70 1.36
CA ALA A 111 3.71 -8.83 1.62
C ALA A 111 3.02 -9.99 2.38
N ASN A 112 2.02 -9.67 3.20
CA ASN A 112 1.28 -10.63 4.02
C ASN A 112 0.04 -11.20 3.31
N LYS A 113 -0.29 -10.75 2.09
CA LYS A 113 -1.46 -11.20 1.32
C LYS A 113 -1.01 -12.08 0.16
N ALA A 114 -1.03 -13.40 0.34
CA ALA A 114 -0.57 -14.37 -0.67
C ALA A 114 -1.26 -14.21 -2.05
N GLN A 115 -2.58 -13.96 -2.06
CA GLN A 115 -3.33 -13.72 -3.30
C GLN A 115 -2.85 -12.46 -4.04
N ALA A 116 -2.56 -11.38 -3.31
CA ALA A 116 -2.01 -10.15 -3.89
C ALA A 116 -0.63 -10.39 -4.49
N GLN A 117 0.24 -11.11 -3.78
CA GLN A 117 1.56 -11.47 -4.27
C GLN A 117 1.51 -12.31 -5.55
N GLN A 118 0.57 -13.25 -5.64
CA GLN A 118 0.35 -14.04 -6.86
C GLN A 118 -0.09 -13.17 -8.04
N GLN A 119 -1.03 -12.24 -7.83
CA GLN A 119 -1.49 -11.32 -8.88
C GLN A 119 -0.37 -10.38 -9.35
N ILE A 120 0.44 -9.87 -8.41
CA ILE A 120 1.62 -9.04 -8.72
C ILE A 120 2.64 -9.83 -9.54
N ALA A 121 2.97 -11.06 -9.12
CA ALA A 121 3.94 -11.91 -9.81
C ALA A 121 3.47 -12.33 -11.21
N ASP A 122 2.17 -12.59 -11.40
CA ASP A 122 1.59 -12.84 -12.73
C ASP A 122 1.73 -11.61 -13.64
N LEU A 123 1.47 -10.41 -13.12
CA LEU A 123 1.65 -9.17 -13.88
C LEU A 123 3.13 -8.93 -14.24
N GLU A 124 4.06 -9.15 -13.31
CA GLU A 124 5.51 -9.06 -13.56
C GLU A 124 5.95 -10.00 -14.68
N LYS A 125 5.48 -11.26 -14.68
CA LYS A 125 5.80 -12.24 -15.73
C LYS A 125 5.26 -11.82 -17.09
N GLN A 126 4.02 -11.33 -17.14
CA GLN A 126 3.40 -10.87 -18.39
C GLN A 126 4.14 -9.68 -18.99
N MET A 127 4.58 -8.74 -18.15
CA MET A 127 5.41 -7.63 -18.59
C MET A 127 6.75 -8.10 -19.15
N ALA A 128 7.43 -9.00 -18.43
CA ALA A 128 8.71 -9.53 -18.85
C ALA A 128 8.61 -10.25 -20.21
N ALA A 129 7.52 -11.01 -20.43
CA ALA A 129 7.25 -11.66 -21.71
C ALA A 129 6.97 -10.68 -22.86
N LYS A 130 6.53 -9.45 -22.55
CA LYS A 130 6.15 -8.42 -23.54
C LYS A 130 7.22 -7.37 -23.80
N LYS A 131 8.39 -7.51 -23.18
CA LYS A 131 9.49 -6.52 -23.22
C LYS A 131 10.11 -6.29 -24.60
N GLN A 132 9.76 -7.09 -25.60
CA GLN A 132 10.21 -6.88 -26.97
C GLN A 132 9.29 -5.91 -27.72
N VAL A 133 9.81 -4.69 -27.96
CA VAL A 133 9.23 -3.75 -28.91
C VAL A 133 9.75 -4.11 -30.30
N THR A 134 8.91 -4.75 -31.10
CA THR A 134 9.07 -4.81 -32.55
C THR A 134 8.42 -3.56 -33.13
N ALA A 135 9.22 -2.58 -33.54
CA ALA A 135 8.67 -1.48 -34.34
C ALA A 135 8.07 -2.08 -35.61
N SER A 136 6.79 -1.80 -35.79
CA SER A 136 6.06 -2.17 -37.00
C SER A 136 5.24 -0.97 -37.41
N THR A 137 5.25 -0.70 -38.71
CA THR A 137 4.38 0.30 -39.36
C THR A 137 3.08 -0.32 -39.86
N ASP A 138 2.91 -1.65 -39.71
CA ASP A 138 1.70 -2.35 -40.08
C ASP A 138 0.53 -1.92 -39.17
N PRO A 139 -0.56 -1.35 -39.74
CA PRO A 139 -1.74 -0.96 -38.98
C PRO A 139 -2.33 -2.09 -38.11
N ALA A 140 -2.28 -3.35 -38.57
CA ALA A 140 -2.79 -4.49 -37.81
C ALA A 140 -1.93 -4.75 -36.56
N VAL A 141 -0.61 -4.61 -36.66
CA VAL A 141 0.31 -4.77 -35.52
C VAL A 141 0.17 -3.63 -34.54
N ILE A 142 0.00 -2.39 -35.03
CA ILE A 142 -0.25 -1.21 -34.19
C ILE A 142 -1.55 -1.38 -33.41
N GLU A 143 -2.62 -1.85 -34.04
CA GLU A 143 -3.91 -2.03 -33.36
C GLU A 143 -3.86 -3.16 -32.33
N ALA A 144 -3.21 -4.28 -32.65
CA ALA A 144 -2.97 -5.35 -31.69
C ALA A 144 -2.22 -4.83 -30.44
N ARG A 145 -1.17 -4.03 -30.62
CA ARG A 145 -0.43 -3.41 -29.51
C ARG A 145 -1.31 -2.49 -28.66
N LYS A 146 -2.18 -1.68 -29.26
CA LYS A 146 -3.13 -0.84 -28.50
C LYS A 146 -4.09 -1.67 -27.66
N GLN A 147 -4.60 -2.77 -28.20
CA GLN A 147 -5.48 -3.68 -27.46
C GLN A 147 -4.76 -4.34 -26.28
N GLU A 148 -3.50 -4.72 -26.46
CA GLU A 148 -2.68 -5.25 -25.36
C GLU A 148 -2.45 -4.23 -24.24
N LEU A 149 -2.12 -2.98 -24.58
CA LEU A 149 -1.95 -1.91 -23.59
C LEU A 149 -3.26 -1.66 -22.83
N LYS A 150 -4.40 -1.70 -23.52
CA LYS A 150 -5.73 -1.59 -22.89
C LYS A 150 -6.02 -2.76 -21.95
N ALA A 151 -5.65 -3.98 -22.33
CA ALA A 151 -5.78 -5.15 -21.46
C ALA A 151 -4.89 -5.04 -20.21
N LEU A 152 -3.68 -4.50 -20.36
CA LEU A 152 -2.77 -4.24 -19.24
C LEU A 152 -3.35 -3.18 -18.30
N GLN A 153 -3.90 -2.10 -18.85
CA GLN A 153 -4.62 -1.06 -18.08
C GLN A 153 -5.75 -1.67 -17.25
N GLN A 154 -6.59 -2.52 -17.85
CA GLN A 154 -7.69 -3.19 -17.14
C GLN A 154 -7.21 -4.13 -16.03
N LYS A 155 -6.05 -4.78 -16.19
CA LYS A 155 -5.47 -5.62 -15.14
C LYS A 155 -4.96 -4.78 -13.97
N VAL A 156 -4.29 -3.67 -14.25
CA VAL A 156 -3.84 -2.70 -13.23
C VAL A 156 -5.04 -2.15 -12.46
N SER A 157 -6.12 -1.73 -13.16
CA SER A 157 -7.35 -1.26 -12.50
C SER A 157 -7.99 -2.33 -11.62
N ARG A 158 -8.03 -3.59 -12.10
CA ARG A 158 -8.55 -4.71 -11.29
C ARG A 158 -7.68 -4.99 -10.07
N LEU A 159 -6.36 -4.89 -10.20
CA LEU A 159 -5.43 -5.03 -9.09
C LEU A 159 -5.62 -3.90 -8.07
N GLN A 160 -5.81 -2.66 -8.52
CA GLN A 160 -6.13 -1.54 -7.63
C GLN A 160 -7.42 -1.78 -6.83
N LEU A 161 -8.46 -2.31 -7.49
CA LEU A 161 -9.74 -2.62 -6.84
C LEU A 161 -9.62 -3.82 -5.88
N SER A 162 -8.93 -4.89 -6.28
CA SER A 162 -8.78 -6.11 -5.45
C SER A 162 -7.96 -5.89 -4.19
N LEU A 163 -7.07 -4.90 -4.19
CA LEU A 163 -6.22 -4.56 -3.05
C LEU A 163 -6.94 -3.73 -1.98
N GLY A 164 -8.14 -3.25 -2.27
CA GLY A 164 -9.06 -2.66 -1.30
C GLY A 164 -8.81 -1.17 -1.08
N TYR A 165 -9.62 -0.37 -1.76
CA TYR A 165 -10.26 0.78 -1.13
C TYR A 165 -11.74 0.39 -0.96
N GLU A 166 -12.06 -0.32 0.12
CA GLU A 166 -13.43 -0.39 0.69
C GLU A 166 -13.43 0.38 2.02
#